data_AF-A0A527U7R8-F1
#
_entry.id   AF-A0A527U7R8-F1
#
_cell.length_a   1.000
_cell.length_b   1.000
_cell.length_c   1.000
_cell.angle_alpha   90.00
_cell.angle_beta   90.00
_cell.angle_gamma   90.00
#
_symmetry.space_group_name_H-M   'P 1'
#
loop_
_entity.id
_entity.type
_entity.pdbx_description
1 polymer ?
#
loop_
_entity_poly.entity_id
_entity_poly.type
_entity_poly.pdbx_seq_one_letter_code
_entity_poly.pdbx_strand_id
1 'polypeptide(L)'
;MMPGIPLPFVISLLLIILLVRLINRRESALGPEVAFVGACATLVTIVGLRWSFDVQAIRFIQPVIAASLPPIAWFCFAGLTGARSSMPIWLHAIPIGIVAILSATWMRWQPPIDLILAALFLGYGFALLRLASAGPDGLGAARLADAAKAQKATLIAGLVLIGSGVDDLLIAGDFNFYQGTHAASIVAIANLLTLPLIAYAVAVVGKSVSPPEAMDAVQDSLTDRVTAFGRSEPSDLATANDTRIVETVDRLMREKQLFRDPDLTLNRLARRAAIPSRQISAAINRVCGRNVSQAVNEYRIEQAKRLLANSDLPITTIMFEAGFQTKSNFNREFLRLTGTSPSDYRRSSTQNRNESGAISVESPAPGTR
;
A
#
# COMPACT_ATOMS: atom_id res chain seq x y z
N MET A 1 -5.00 44.48 0.10
CA MET A 1 -5.29 43.06 -0.18
C MET A 1 -4.12 42.25 0.36
N MET A 2 -4.34 41.36 1.33
CA MET A 2 -3.25 40.51 1.81
C MET A 2 -2.86 39.55 0.68
N PRO A 3 -1.57 39.42 0.31
CA PRO A 3 -1.14 38.44 -0.68
C PRO A 3 -1.29 37.05 -0.07
N GLY A 4 -2.49 36.47 -0.19
CA GLY A 4 -2.74 35.09 0.19
C GLY A 4 -1.96 34.16 -0.73
N ILE A 5 -1.24 33.21 -0.15
CA ILE A 5 -0.54 32.18 -0.94
C ILE A 5 -1.60 31.34 -1.67
N PRO A 6 -1.52 31.20 -3.00
CA PRO A 6 -2.50 30.39 -3.75
C PRO A 6 -2.52 28.94 -3.26
N LEU A 7 -3.72 28.39 -3.05
CA LEU A 7 -3.95 27.04 -2.52
C LEU A 7 -3.11 25.92 -3.19
N PRO A 8 -2.89 25.92 -4.52
CA PRO A 8 -2.03 24.93 -5.16
C PRO A 8 -0.60 24.88 -4.59
N PHE A 9 -0.02 26.02 -4.21
CA PHE A 9 1.33 26.03 -3.63
C PHE A 9 1.38 25.39 -2.24
N VAL A 10 0.31 25.53 -1.46
CA VAL A 10 0.19 24.85 -0.16
C VAL A 10 0.12 23.33 -0.36
N ILE A 11 -0.69 22.87 -1.32
CA ILE A 11 -0.80 21.44 -1.65
C ILE A 11 0.54 20.89 -2.15
N SER A 12 1.21 21.61 -3.06
CA SER A 12 2.53 21.22 -3.56
C SER A 12 3.55 21.11 -2.42
N LEU A 13 3.61 22.09 -1.51
CA LEU A 13 4.49 22.04 -0.36
C LEU A 13 4.22 20.81 0.52
N LEU A 14 2.95 20.49 0.79
CA LEU A 14 2.58 19.29 1.56
C LEU A 14 2.97 17.99 0.84
N LEU A 15 2.82 17.93 -0.49
CA LEU A 15 3.28 16.79 -1.30
C LEU A 15 4.81 16.67 -1.30
N ILE A 16 5.55 17.78 -1.33
CA ILE A 16 7.01 17.79 -1.22
C ILE A 16 7.44 17.31 0.17
N ILE A 17 6.79 17.76 1.24
CA ILE A 17 7.05 17.25 2.60
C ILE A 17 6.80 15.74 2.68
N LEU A 18 5.70 15.26 2.09
CA LEU A 18 5.40 13.83 2.00
C LEU A 18 6.47 13.08 1.20
N LEU A 19 6.92 13.63 0.07
CA LEU A 19 7.95 13.08 -0.80
C LEU A 19 9.28 12.92 -0.06
N VAL A 20 9.75 13.97 0.61
CA VAL A 20 11.00 13.94 1.40
C VAL A 20 10.90 12.89 2.52
N ARG A 21 9.77 12.84 3.23
CA ARG A 21 9.54 11.81 4.26
C ARG A 21 9.55 10.39 3.68
N LEU A 22 9.03 10.20 2.48
CA LEU A 22 9.00 8.90 1.82
C LEU A 22 10.40 8.46 1.38
N ILE A 23 11.20 9.38 0.81
CA ILE A 23 12.59 9.13 0.41
C ILE A 23 13.44 8.77 1.63
N ASN A 24 13.35 9.55 2.71
CA ASN A 24 14.12 9.30 3.94
C ASN A 24 13.78 7.99 4.65
N ARG A 25 12.63 7.36 4.31
CA ARG A 25 12.21 6.06 4.87
C ARG A 25 12.64 4.87 4.03
N ARG A 26 13.14 5.07 2.81
CA ARG A 26 13.49 3.98 1.89
C ARG A 26 14.99 3.81 1.80
N GLU A 27 15.42 2.56 1.74
CA GLU A 27 16.79 2.20 1.38
C GLU A 27 17.10 2.49 -0.12
N SER A 28 16.08 2.65 -0.96
CA SER A 28 16.20 3.03 -2.38
C SER A 28 15.42 4.30 -2.71
N ALA A 29 16.08 5.26 -3.36
CA ALA A 29 15.58 6.62 -3.56
C ALA A 29 14.47 6.75 -4.64
N LEU A 30 14.27 5.76 -5.52
CA LEU A 30 13.43 5.87 -6.72
C LEU A 30 12.34 4.78 -6.80
N GLY A 31 11.55 4.64 -5.74
CA GLY A 31 10.37 3.78 -5.76
C GLY A 31 9.24 4.35 -6.62
N PRO A 32 8.34 3.51 -7.17
CA PRO A 32 7.19 3.97 -7.96
C PRO A 32 6.28 4.94 -7.20
N GLU A 33 6.17 4.81 -5.89
CA GLU A 33 5.38 5.71 -5.04
C GLU A 33 6.04 7.09 -4.89
N VAL A 34 7.38 7.14 -4.85
CA VAL A 34 8.15 8.40 -4.85
C VAL A 34 7.98 9.11 -6.19
N ALA A 35 8.08 8.38 -7.30
CA ALA A 35 7.88 8.92 -8.64
C ALA A 35 6.47 9.50 -8.82
N PHE A 36 5.43 8.79 -8.37
CA PHE A 36 4.05 9.25 -8.48
C PHE A 36 3.78 10.50 -7.62
N VAL A 37 4.21 10.52 -6.36
CA VAL A 37 4.06 11.70 -5.49
C VAL A 37 4.85 12.90 -6.02
N GLY A 38 6.06 12.66 -6.55
CA GLY A 38 6.86 13.69 -7.22
C GLY A 38 6.15 14.28 -8.44
N ALA A 39 5.61 13.43 -9.32
CA ALA A 39 4.86 13.87 -10.49
C ALA A 39 3.62 14.69 -10.11
N CYS A 40 2.89 14.28 -9.05
CA CYS A 40 1.77 15.05 -8.52
C CYS A 40 2.22 16.43 -8.00
N ALA A 41 3.31 16.49 -7.23
CA ALA A 41 3.85 17.75 -6.70
C ALA A 41 4.27 18.70 -7.83
N THR A 42 4.93 18.18 -8.87
CA THR A 42 5.29 18.96 -10.06
C THR A 42 4.04 19.49 -10.77
N LEU A 43 3.04 18.64 -11.02
CA LEU A 43 1.80 19.06 -11.70
C LEU A 43 1.08 20.16 -10.91
N VAL A 44 0.88 19.98 -9.59
CA VAL A 44 0.20 20.95 -8.74
C VAL A 44 0.96 22.28 -8.69
N THR A 45 2.30 22.24 -8.67
CA THR A 45 3.13 23.46 -8.74
C THR A 45 2.88 24.22 -10.04
N ILE A 46 2.84 23.51 -11.16
CA ILE A 46 2.63 24.10 -12.49
C ILE A 46 1.21 24.68 -12.60
N VAL A 47 0.21 23.99 -12.05
CA VAL A 47 -1.15 24.53 -11.93
C VAL A 47 -1.14 25.83 -11.12
N GLY A 48 -0.45 25.85 -9.96
CA GLY A 48 -0.28 27.06 -9.16
C GLY A 48 0.37 28.21 -9.94
N LEU A 49 1.43 27.93 -10.70
CA LEU A 49 2.10 28.93 -11.52
C LEU A 49 1.18 29.49 -12.62
N ARG A 50 0.39 28.65 -13.29
CA ARG A 50 -0.58 29.10 -14.31
C ARG A 50 -1.58 30.10 -13.75
N TRP A 51 -2.26 29.74 -12.67
CA TRP A 51 -3.36 30.53 -12.13
C TRP A 51 -2.90 31.79 -11.38
N SER A 52 -1.62 31.85 -10.99
CA SER A 52 -1.12 32.97 -10.17
C SER A 52 -0.29 33.98 -10.96
N PHE A 53 0.40 33.55 -12.02
CA PHE A 53 1.37 34.41 -12.75
C PHE A 53 1.04 34.59 -14.24
N ASP A 54 -0.08 34.06 -14.71
CA ASP A 54 -0.59 34.13 -16.09
C ASP A 54 0.45 33.93 -17.21
N VAL A 55 1.44 33.07 -16.98
CA VAL A 55 2.52 32.83 -17.94
C VAL A 55 1.97 32.04 -19.13
N GLN A 56 1.92 32.65 -20.31
CA GLN A 56 1.36 32.03 -21.52
C GLN A 56 1.99 30.68 -21.87
N ALA A 57 3.32 30.52 -21.70
CA ALA A 57 4.02 29.26 -21.98
C ALA A 57 3.50 28.09 -21.13
N ILE A 58 3.05 28.35 -19.90
CA ILE A 58 2.55 27.32 -18.98
C ILE A 58 1.20 26.77 -19.47
N ARG A 59 0.39 27.58 -20.16
CA ARG A 59 -0.89 27.14 -20.74
C ARG A 59 -0.70 26.02 -21.77
N PHE A 60 0.44 25.98 -22.45
CA PHE A 60 0.77 24.94 -23.43
C PHE A 60 1.40 23.70 -22.82
N ILE A 61 2.27 23.90 -21.81
CA ILE A 61 3.03 22.81 -21.22
C ILE A 61 2.19 22.03 -20.20
N GLN A 62 1.30 22.69 -19.46
CA GLN A 62 0.54 22.05 -18.40
C GLN A 62 -0.29 20.86 -18.88
N PRO A 63 -1.09 20.92 -19.96
CA PRO A 63 -1.90 19.77 -20.38
C PRO A 63 -1.05 18.55 -20.75
N VAL A 64 0.13 18.78 -21.34
CA VAL A 64 1.06 17.69 -21.70
C VAL A 64 1.61 17.01 -20.45
N ILE A 65 1.98 17.78 -19.44
CA ILE A 65 2.43 17.25 -18.15
C ILE A 65 1.28 16.52 -17.45
N ALA A 66 0.08 17.09 -17.45
CA ALA A 66 -1.12 16.45 -16.89
C ALA A 66 -1.39 15.10 -17.57
N ALA A 67 -1.33 15.03 -18.91
CA ALA A 67 -1.53 13.82 -19.67
C ALA A 67 -0.48 12.72 -19.39
N SER A 68 0.70 13.09 -18.89
CA SER A 68 1.72 12.11 -18.52
C SER A 68 1.46 11.42 -17.17
N LEU A 69 0.68 12.05 -16.28
CA LEU A 69 0.49 11.58 -14.91
C LEU A 69 -0.27 10.24 -14.82
N PRO A 70 -1.40 10.01 -15.52
CA PRO A 70 -2.10 8.73 -15.43
C PRO A 70 -1.30 7.53 -15.96
N PRO A 71 -0.58 7.63 -17.10
CA PRO A 71 0.37 6.59 -17.51
C PRO A 71 1.47 6.31 -16.49
N ILE A 72 2.08 7.35 -15.89
CA ILE A 72 3.10 7.17 -14.84
C ILE A 72 2.50 6.39 -13.67
N ALA A 73 1.32 6.81 -13.17
CA ALA A 73 0.61 6.11 -12.10
C ALA A 73 0.36 4.64 -12.46
N TRP A 74 -0.08 4.37 -13.69
CA TRP A 74 -0.28 3.01 -14.17
C TRP A 74 1.01 2.18 -14.11
N PHE A 75 2.13 2.66 -14.65
CA PHE A 75 3.38 1.90 -14.60
C PHE A 75 3.86 1.68 -13.16
N CYS A 76 3.68 2.66 -12.28
CA CYS A 76 4.03 2.57 -10.87
C CYS A 76 3.28 1.43 -10.14
N PHE A 77 1.98 1.27 -10.39
CA PHE A 77 1.15 0.31 -9.66
C PHE A 77 0.92 -1.01 -10.43
N ALA A 78 0.78 -0.99 -11.75
CA ALA A 78 0.62 -2.19 -12.57
C ALA A 78 1.88 -3.06 -12.54
N GLY A 79 3.08 -2.46 -12.40
CA GLY A 79 4.33 -3.19 -12.21
C GLY A 79 4.32 -4.13 -10.99
N LEU A 80 3.48 -3.85 -9.99
CA LEU A 80 3.34 -4.68 -8.79
C LEU A 80 2.60 -6.00 -9.05
N THR A 81 1.91 -6.16 -10.18
CA THR A 81 1.34 -7.45 -10.59
C THR A 81 2.43 -8.45 -10.99
N GLY A 82 3.58 -7.97 -11.45
CA GLY A 82 4.63 -8.78 -12.07
C GLY A 82 4.25 -9.35 -13.44
N ALA A 83 3.02 -9.11 -13.93
CA ALA A 83 2.68 -9.33 -15.32
C ALA A 83 3.28 -8.17 -16.12
N ARG A 84 4.06 -8.48 -17.17
CA ARG A 84 4.45 -7.47 -18.15
C ARG A 84 3.13 -6.91 -18.72
N SER A 85 2.92 -5.60 -18.63
CA SER A 85 1.77 -4.96 -19.29
C SER A 85 1.68 -5.49 -20.72
N SER A 86 0.54 -6.06 -21.09
CA SER A 86 0.33 -6.56 -22.45
C SER A 86 0.36 -5.42 -23.47
N MET A 87 0.07 -4.19 -23.03
CA MET A 87 0.21 -3.01 -23.87
C MET A 87 1.64 -2.48 -23.87
N PRO A 88 2.27 -2.31 -25.05
CA PRO A 88 3.60 -1.70 -25.16
C PRO A 88 3.59 -0.23 -24.77
N ILE A 89 4.71 0.24 -24.22
CA ILE A 89 4.88 1.58 -23.64
C ILE A 89 4.51 2.70 -24.63
N TRP A 90 4.81 2.53 -25.92
CA TRP A 90 4.52 3.54 -26.93
C TRP A 90 3.03 3.84 -27.09
N LEU A 91 2.13 2.87 -26.82
CA LEU A 91 0.68 3.12 -26.83
C LEU A 91 0.26 4.11 -25.75
N HIS A 92 0.94 4.09 -24.59
CA HIS A 92 0.70 5.04 -23.51
C HIS A 92 1.23 6.46 -23.84
N ALA A 93 2.14 6.58 -24.82
CA ALA A 93 2.66 7.86 -25.29
C ALA A 93 1.75 8.53 -26.34
N ILE A 94 0.87 7.78 -27.02
CA ILE A 94 -0.03 8.32 -28.04
C ILE A 94 -0.93 9.44 -27.46
N PRO A 95 -1.65 9.24 -26.34
CA PRO A 95 -2.51 10.30 -25.80
C PRO A 95 -1.72 11.55 -25.40
N ILE A 96 -0.49 11.39 -24.92
CA ILE A 96 0.40 12.52 -24.57
C ILE A 96 0.78 13.29 -25.84
N GLY A 97 1.13 12.59 -26.91
CA GLY A 97 1.43 13.19 -28.21
C GLY A 97 0.23 13.93 -28.81
N ILE A 98 -0.97 13.34 -28.70
CA ILE A 98 -2.22 13.98 -29.12
C ILE A 98 -2.43 15.28 -28.33
N VAL A 99 -2.34 15.24 -27.00
CA VAL A 99 -2.50 16.44 -26.16
C VAL A 99 -1.45 17.50 -26.47
N ALA A 100 -0.21 17.12 -26.77
CA ALA A 100 0.84 18.05 -27.18
C ALA A 100 0.51 18.75 -28.50
N ILE A 101 0.04 18.02 -29.51
CA ILE A 101 -0.37 18.58 -30.81
C ILE A 101 -1.59 19.50 -30.65
N LEU A 102 -2.59 19.07 -29.87
CA LEU A 102 -3.79 19.88 -29.61
C LEU A 102 -3.45 21.15 -28.83
N SER A 103 -2.54 21.04 -27.86
CA SER A 103 -2.06 22.20 -27.12
C SER A 103 -1.32 23.18 -28.03
N ALA A 104 -0.41 22.71 -28.88
CA ALA A 104 0.31 23.54 -29.84
C ALA A 104 -0.61 24.22 -30.87
N THR A 105 -1.74 23.59 -31.20
CA THR A 105 -2.74 24.13 -32.15
C THR A 105 -3.86 24.92 -31.47
N TRP A 106 -3.80 25.12 -30.15
CA TRP A 106 -4.88 25.75 -29.37
C TRP A 106 -5.35 27.10 -29.95
N MET A 107 -4.41 27.95 -30.37
CA MET A 107 -4.69 29.27 -30.92
C MET A 107 -5.57 29.25 -32.19
N ARG A 108 -5.60 28.12 -32.90
CA ARG A 108 -6.22 28.02 -34.22
C ARG A 108 -7.68 27.59 -34.17
N TRP A 109 -8.07 26.79 -33.18
CA TRP A 109 -9.40 26.16 -33.15
C TRP A 109 -9.92 25.73 -31.77
N GLN A 110 -9.21 26.07 -30.67
CA GLN A 110 -9.65 25.81 -29.28
C GLN A 110 -10.13 24.36 -29.04
N PRO A 111 -9.27 23.35 -29.24
CA PRO A 111 -9.66 21.96 -29.11
C PRO A 111 -10.09 21.61 -27.67
N PRO A 112 -10.98 20.62 -27.48
CA PRO A 112 -11.50 20.24 -26.16
C PRO A 112 -10.49 19.38 -25.37
N ILE A 113 -9.35 19.97 -25.02
CA ILE A 113 -8.25 19.29 -24.32
C ILE A 113 -8.72 18.72 -22.97
N ASP A 114 -9.56 19.47 -22.24
CA ASP A 114 -10.05 19.07 -20.92
C ASP A 114 -10.89 17.78 -20.97
N LEU A 115 -11.64 17.54 -22.06
CA LEU A 115 -12.40 16.29 -22.24
C LEU A 115 -11.47 15.09 -22.46
N ILE A 116 -10.37 15.29 -23.19
CA ILE A 116 -9.37 14.25 -23.42
C ILE A 116 -8.60 13.94 -22.14
N LEU A 117 -8.23 14.97 -21.37
CA LEU A 117 -7.63 14.80 -20.04
C LEU A 117 -8.58 14.04 -19.12
N ALA A 118 -9.84 14.46 -19.01
CA ALA A 118 -10.85 13.75 -18.24
C ALA A 118 -10.95 12.27 -18.61
N ALA A 119 -11.07 11.94 -19.90
CA ALA A 119 -11.14 10.56 -20.37
C ALA A 119 -9.90 9.75 -20.00
N LEU A 120 -8.71 10.35 -20.10
CA LEU A 120 -7.44 9.73 -19.72
C LEU A 120 -7.43 9.43 -18.21
N PHE A 121 -7.67 10.45 -17.38
CA PHE A 121 -7.66 10.33 -15.92
C PHE A 121 -8.69 9.31 -15.42
N LEU A 122 -9.92 9.35 -15.94
CA LEU A 122 -10.97 8.38 -15.61
C LEU A 122 -10.61 6.97 -16.07
N GLY A 123 -10.09 6.81 -17.29
CA GLY A 123 -9.72 5.50 -17.84
C GLY A 123 -8.65 4.79 -17.02
N TYR A 124 -7.56 5.48 -16.70
CA TYR A 124 -6.51 4.93 -15.84
C TYR A 124 -6.94 4.80 -14.39
N GLY A 125 -7.74 5.75 -13.87
CA GLY A 125 -8.30 5.69 -12.54
C GLY A 125 -9.15 4.43 -12.35
N PHE A 126 -10.06 4.14 -13.28
CA PHE A 126 -10.85 2.91 -13.28
C PHE A 126 -9.98 1.66 -13.44
N ALA A 127 -8.95 1.71 -14.29
CA ALA A 127 -8.01 0.61 -14.46
C ALA A 127 -7.25 0.31 -13.14
N LEU A 128 -6.83 1.33 -12.39
CA LEU A 128 -6.21 1.16 -11.08
C LEU A 128 -7.18 0.65 -10.01
N LEU A 129 -8.44 1.10 -10.02
CA LEU A 129 -9.46 0.54 -9.11
C LEU A 129 -9.74 -0.94 -9.41
N ARG A 130 -9.85 -1.30 -10.69
CA ARG A 130 -9.99 -2.70 -11.12
C ARG A 130 -8.79 -3.53 -10.67
N LEU A 131 -7.58 -2.99 -10.80
CA LEU A 131 -6.36 -3.63 -10.31
C LEU A 131 -6.41 -3.83 -8.79
N ALA A 132 -6.77 -2.79 -8.03
CA ALA A 132 -6.88 -2.87 -6.57
C ALA A 132 -7.98 -3.83 -6.09
N SER A 133 -9.05 -3.99 -6.88
CA SER A 133 -10.16 -4.90 -6.58
C SER A 133 -9.77 -6.38 -6.63
N ALA A 134 -8.66 -6.72 -7.29
CA ALA A 134 -8.12 -8.08 -7.33
C ALA A 134 -7.53 -8.55 -5.98
N GLY A 135 -7.48 -7.69 -4.96
CA GLY A 135 -6.98 -8.03 -3.64
C GLY A 135 -5.44 -7.91 -3.51
N PRO A 136 -4.89 -8.11 -2.29
CA PRO A 136 -3.45 -8.05 -2.04
C PRO A 136 -2.65 -9.05 -2.89
N ASP A 137 -3.22 -10.23 -3.12
CA ASP A 137 -2.56 -11.30 -3.88
C ASP A 137 -2.50 -11.03 -5.39
N GLY A 138 -3.33 -10.11 -5.90
CA GLY A 138 -3.26 -9.63 -7.28
C GLY A 138 -1.97 -8.87 -7.59
N LEU A 139 -1.30 -8.34 -6.56
CA LEU A 139 -0.02 -7.64 -6.64
C LEU A 139 1.15 -8.62 -6.39
N GLY A 140 1.24 -9.66 -7.21
CA GLY A 140 2.14 -10.80 -6.97
C GLY A 140 3.64 -10.49 -6.96
N ALA A 141 4.05 -9.33 -7.48
CA ALA A 141 5.44 -8.85 -7.38
C ALA A 141 5.71 -8.00 -6.13
N ALA A 142 4.68 -7.53 -5.43
CA ALA A 142 4.84 -6.88 -4.14
C ALA A 142 5.30 -7.90 -3.08
N ARG A 143 6.09 -7.43 -2.11
CA ARG A 143 6.43 -8.22 -0.91
C ARG A 143 5.14 -8.62 -0.21
N LEU A 144 5.05 -9.88 0.21
CA LEU A 144 3.85 -10.37 0.91
C LEU A 144 3.55 -9.52 2.15
N ALA A 145 4.58 -9.05 2.86
CA ALA A 145 4.43 -8.18 4.02
C ALA A 145 3.78 -6.81 3.71
N ASP A 146 3.93 -6.30 2.49
CA ASP A 146 3.48 -4.97 2.08
C ASP A 146 2.32 -4.99 1.10
N ALA A 147 1.92 -6.17 0.59
CA ALA A 147 0.88 -6.33 -0.42
C ALA A 147 -0.44 -5.62 -0.07
N ALA A 148 -0.89 -5.69 1.19
CA ALA A 148 -2.11 -5.02 1.63
C ALA A 148 -1.97 -3.48 1.64
N LYS A 149 -0.79 -2.95 1.97
CA LYS A 149 -0.52 -1.50 1.90
C LYS A 149 -0.46 -1.05 0.44
N ALA A 150 0.21 -1.83 -0.41
CA ALA A 150 0.31 -1.57 -1.84
C ALA A 150 -1.07 -1.56 -2.53
N GLN A 151 -1.97 -2.48 -2.14
CA GLN A 151 -3.37 -2.49 -2.60
C GLN A 151 -4.10 -1.20 -2.20
N LYS A 152 -4.01 -0.78 -0.94
CA LYS A 152 -4.61 0.47 -0.46
C LYS A 152 -4.05 1.69 -1.19
N ALA A 153 -2.73 1.73 -1.42
CA ALA A 153 -2.10 2.81 -2.18
C ALA A 153 -2.60 2.86 -3.63
N THR A 154 -2.75 1.70 -4.27
CA THR A 154 -3.30 1.59 -5.63
C THR A 154 -4.76 2.08 -5.69
N LEU A 155 -5.57 1.73 -4.69
CA LEU A 155 -6.95 2.20 -4.56
C LEU A 155 -7.02 3.72 -4.41
N ILE A 156 -6.21 4.28 -3.50
CA ILE A 156 -6.15 5.73 -3.28
C ILE A 156 -5.70 6.45 -4.56
N ALA A 157 -4.66 5.95 -5.25
CA ALA A 157 -4.21 6.53 -6.51
C ALA A 157 -5.30 6.50 -7.58
N GLY A 158 -6.04 5.39 -7.70
CA GLY A 158 -7.18 5.28 -8.61
C GLY A 158 -8.30 6.29 -8.29
N LEU A 159 -8.65 6.44 -7.01
CA LEU A 159 -9.65 7.43 -6.57
C LEU A 159 -9.20 8.88 -6.84
N VAL A 160 -7.92 9.19 -6.59
CA VAL A 160 -7.35 10.52 -6.87
C VAL A 160 -7.42 10.82 -8.36
N LEU A 161 -7.05 9.87 -9.23
CA LEU A 161 -7.15 10.06 -10.69
C LEU A 161 -8.60 10.26 -11.14
N ILE A 162 -9.56 9.52 -10.57
CA ILE A 162 -10.98 9.71 -10.89
C ILE A 162 -11.44 11.10 -10.46
N GLY A 163 -11.08 11.53 -9.25
CA GLY A 163 -11.39 12.88 -8.77
C GLY A 163 -10.87 13.96 -9.72
N SER A 164 -9.60 13.87 -10.12
CA SER A 164 -9.02 14.80 -11.10
C SER A 164 -9.72 14.76 -12.46
N GLY A 165 -10.11 13.58 -12.94
CA GLY A 165 -10.88 13.47 -14.18
C GLY A 165 -12.28 14.06 -14.09
N VAL A 166 -12.91 14.00 -12.91
CA VAL A 166 -14.18 14.70 -12.64
C VAL A 166 -14.00 16.21 -12.62
N ASP A 167 -12.92 16.71 -12.01
CA ASP A 167 -12.59 18.14 -12.02
C ASP A 167 -12.43 18.65 -13.46
N ASP A 168 -11.73 17.90 -14.32
CA ASP A 168 -11.56 18.21 -15.74
C ASP A 168 -12.90 18.25 -16.49
N LEU A 169 -13.84 17.32 -16.20
CA LEU A 169 -15.20 17.34 -16.77
C LEU A 169 -16.01 18.56 -16.32
N LEU A 170 -15.92 18.93 -15.04
CA LEU A 170 -16.62 20.08 -14.50
C LEU A 170 -16.09 21.38 -15.11
N ILE A 171 -14.77 21.50 -15.27
CA ILE A 171 -14.12 22.64 -15.94
C ILE A 171 -14.56 22.69 -17.41
N ALA A 172 -14.49 21.56 -18.12
CA ALA A 172 -14.93 21.48 -19.51
C ALA A 172 -16.41 21.90 -19.65
N GLY A 173 -17.28 21.41 -18.77
CA GLY A 173 -18.69 21.80 -18.73
C GLY A 173 -18.87 23.30 -18.48
N ASP A 174 -18.13 23.86 -17.53
CA ASP A 174 -18.20 25.29 -17.21
C ASP A 174 -17.79 26.18 -18.40
N PHE A 175 -16.74 25.80 -19.14
CA PHE A 175 -16.36 26.53 -20.36
C PHE A 175 -17.41 26.42 -21.48
N ASN A 176 -18.09 25.27 -21.62
CA ASN A 176 -19.09 25.07 -22.66
C ASN A 176 -20.43 25.75 -22.35
N PHE A 177 -20.87 25.71 -21.10
CA PHE A 177 -22.21 26.19 -20.70
C PHE A 177 -22.20 27.59 -20.05
N TYR A 178 -21.09 27.97 -19.41
CA TYR A 178 -20.99 29.17 -18.57
C TYR A 178 -19.76 30.03 -18.91
N GLN A 179 -19.07 29.77 -20.03
CA GLN A 179 -17.89 30.53 -20.48
C GLN A 179 -16.74 30.59 -19.46
N GLY A 180 -16.64 29.61 -18.55
CA GLY A 180 -15.52 29.51 -17.61
C GLY A 180 -15.67 30.35 -16.34
N THR A 181 -16.87 30.89 -16.04
CA THR A 181 -17.09 31.77 -14.89
C THR A 181 -16.89 31.08 -13.54
N HIS A 182 -17.08 29.75 -13.47
CA HIS A 182 -16.95 28.98 -12.22
C HIS A 182 -15.67 28.15 -12.14
N ALA A 183 -14.86 28.09 -13.20
CA ALA A 183 -13.66 27.27 -13.27
C ALA A 183 -12.70 27.48 -12.09
N ALA A 184 -12.47 28.74 -11.69
CA ALA A 184 -11.61 29.06 -10.54
C ALA A 184 -12.19 28.53 -9.21
N SER A 185 -13.51 28.60 -9.03
CA SER A 185 -14.20 28.08 -7.85
C SER A 185 -14.19 26.54 -7.82
N ILE A 186 -14.38 25.89 -8.97
CA ILE A 186 -14.27 24.43 -9.11
C ILE A 186 -12.87 23.98 -8.65
N VAL A 187 -11.81 24.60 -9.18
CA VAL A 187 -10.42 24.30 -8.80
C VAL A 187 -10.17 24.55 -7.31
N ALA A 188 -10.73 25.61 -6.74
CA ALA A 188 -10.59 25.90 -5.30
C ALA A 188 -11.26 24.83 -4.43
N ILE A 189 -12.46 24.37 -4.79
CA ILE A 189 -13.18 23.31 -4.09
C ILE A 189 -12.43 21.97 -4.18
N ALA A 190 -11.96 21.60 -5.37
CA ALA A 190 -11.16 20.38 -5.58
C ALA A 190 -9.90 20.37 -4.71
N ASN A 191 -9.19 21.50 -4.64
CA ASN A 191 -8.02 21.67 -3.79
C ASN A 191 -8.36 21.58 -2.29
N LEU A 192 -9.49 22.16 -1.87
CA LEU A 192 -9.96 22.09 -0.49
C LEU A 192 -10.25 20.64 -0.05
N LEU A 193 -10.83 19.82 -0.93
CA LEU A 193 -11.09 18.40 -0.67
C LEU A 193 -9.79 17.57 -0.65
N THR A 194 -8.79 17.97 -1.42
CA THR A 194 -7.49 17.28 -1.51
C THR A 194 -6.63 17.48 -0.26
N LEU A 195 -6.73 18.63 0.41
CA LEU A 195 -5.92 18.97 1.58
C LEU A 195 -6.07 18.01 2.76
N PRO A 196 -7.28 17.65 3.25
CA PRO A 196 -7.45 16.67 4.32
C PRO A 196 -6.88 15.30 3.98
N LEU A 197 -6.99 14.87 2.72
CA LEU A 197 -6.46 13.58 2.27
C LEU A 197 -4.94 13.55 2.37
N ILE A 198 -4.26 14.60 1.90
CA ILE A 198 -2.80 14.72 2.00
C ILE A 198 -2.37 14.90 3.45
N ALA A 199 -3.07 15.71 4.24
CA ALA A 199 -2.78 15.90 5.66
C ALA A 199 -2.88 14.57 6.44
N TYR A 200 -3.92 13.78 6.16
CA TYR A 200 -4.06 12.43 6.69
C TYR A 200 -2.90 11.53 6.27
N ALA A 201 -2.53 11.53 4.98
CA ALA A 201 -1.40 10.75 4.47
C ALA A 201 -0.09 11.15 5.17
N VAL A 202 0.20 12.45 5.30
CA VAL A 202 1.37 12.99 6.01
C VAL A 202 1.36 12.61 7.49
N ALA A 203 0.20 12.63 8.14
CA ALA A 203 0.05 12.27 9.55
C ALA A 203 0.26 10.76 9.78
N VAL A 204 -0.32 9.90 8.94
CA VAL A 204 -0.14 8.44 9.01
C VAL A 204 1.31 8.06 8.73
N VAL A 205 1.93 8.66 7.70
CA VAL A 205 3.36 8.48 7.42
C VAL A 205 4.19 9.07 8.55
N GLY A 206 3.76 10.13 9.24
CA GLY A 206 4.44 10.68 10.41
C GLY A 206 4.42 9.76 11.63
N LYS A 207 3.24 9.21 11.97
CA LYS A 207 3.00 8.37 13.16
C LYS A 207 3.65 6.99 13.12
N SER A 208 4.18 6.58 11.96
CA SER A 208 4.98 5.35 11.85
C SER A 208 6.43 5.50 12.36
N VAL A 209 6.72 6.58 13.11
CA VAL A 209 7.80 6.65 14.11
C VAL A 209 7.13 6.51 15.48
N SER A 210 7.15 5.31 16.06
CA SER A 210 6.70 5.13 17.45
C SER A 210 7.93 5.13 18.37
N PRO A 211 8.00 6.00 19.39
CA PRO A 211 8.89 5.82 20.52
C PRO A 211 8.61 4.46 21.19
N PRO A 212 9.60 3.83 21.84
CA PRO A 212 9.44 2.51 22.47
C PRO A 212 8.29 2.40 23.49
N GLU A 213 7.86 3.53 24.06
CA GLU A 213 6.97 3.62 25.22
C GLU A 213 5.46 3.71 24.89
N ALA A 214 5.07 3.97 23.65
CA ALA A 214 3.65 4.07 23.26
C ALA A 214 2.96 2.71 23.02
N MET A 215 3.61 1.61 23.42
CA MET A 215 3.22 0.24 23.07
C MET A 215 2.07 -0.28 23.95
N ASP A 216 1.91 0.25 25.17
CA ASP A 216 0.90 -0.20 26.13
C ASP A 216 -0.49 0.39 25.85
N ALA A 217 -0.56 1.62 25.30
CA ALA A 217 -1.84 2.28 25.01
C ALA A 217 -2.54 1.78 23.73
N VAL A 218 -1.82 1.13 22.81
CA VAL A 218 -2.40 0.58 21.57
C VAL A 218 -3.08 -0.77 21.82
N GLN A 219 -2.69 -1.47 22.90
CA GLN A 219 -3.17 -2.79 23.29
C GLN A 219 -4.68 -2.79 23.58
N ASP A 220 -5.21 -1.75 24.24
CA ASP A 220 -6.64 -1.67 24.60
C ASP A 220 -7.53 -1.50 23.36
N SER A 221 -7.13 -0.67 22.39
CA SER A 221 -7.95 -0.39 21.20
C SER A 221 -8.01 -1.53 20.17
N LEU A 222 -7.04 -2.44 20.20
CA LEU A 222 -6.96 -3.57 19.26
C LEU A 222 -7.69 -4.81 19.78
N THR A 223 -7.76 -4.99 21.10
CA THR A 223 -8.41 -6.15 21.73
C THR A 223 -9.91 -6.20 21.38
N ASP A 224 -10.57 -5.04 21.32
CA ASP A 224 -11.99 -4.93 20.90
C ASP A 224 -12.23 -5.21 19.41
N ARG A 225 -11.21 -5.13 18.55
CA ARG A 225 -11.35 -5.37 17.10
C ARG A 225 -10.92 -6.78 16.66
N VAL A 226 -10.16 -7.48 17.48
CA VAL A 226 -9.64 -8.83 17.19
C VAL A 226 -10.72 -9.91 17.38
N THR A 227 -11.73 -9.66 18.21
CA THR A 227 -12.86 -10.57 18.42
C THR A 227 -13.84 -10.65 17.23
N ALA A 228 -13.78 -9.70 16.29
CA ALA A 228 -14.69 -9.63 15.14
C ALA A 228 -14.16 -10.30 13.84
N PHE A 229 -12.87 -10.62 13.75
CA PHE A 229 -12.30 -11.33 12.58
C PHE A 229 -12.14 -12.82 12.90
N GLY A 230 -13.30 -13.48 12.97
CA GLY A 230 -13.40 -14.93 13.10
C GLY A 230 -12.71 -15.66 11.96
N ARG A 231 -12.18 -16.86 12.28
CA ARG A 231 -11.75 -17.84 11.30
C ARG A 231 -12.87 -18.03 10.29
N SER A 232 -12.64 -17.66 9.03
CA SER A 232 -13.54 -18.03 7.94
C SER A 232 -13.50 -19.56 7.84
N GLU A 233 -14.66 -20.22 7.91
CA GLU A 233 -14.74 -21.65 7.68
C GLU A 233 -14.29 -22.00 6.25
N PRO A 234 -13.69 -23.19 6.03
CA PRO A 234 -13.31 -23.64 4.70
C PRO A 234 -14.51 -23.56 3.75
N SER A 235 -14.33 -23.01 2.55
CA SER A 235 -15.40 -22.95 1.57
C SER A 235 -15.72 -24.35 1.04
N ASP A 236 -17.01 -24.72 0.97
CA ASP A 236 -17.52 -25.97 0.34
C ASP A 236 -17.08 -26.17 -1.13
N LEU A 237 -16.39 -25.19 -1.72
CA LEU A 237 -15.86 -25.19 -3.09
C LEU A 237 -14.39 -25.64 -3.18
N ALA A 238 -13.73 -25.99 -2.07
CA ALA A 238 -12.34 -26.44 -2.08
C ALA A 238 -12.19 -27.80 -2.78
N THR A 239 -11.43 -27.84 -3.87
CA THR A 239 -11.19 -29.08 -4.60
C THR A 239 -10.03 -29.88 -3.99
N ALA A 240 -9.97 -31.20 -4.25
CA ALA A 240 -8.81 -32.02 -3.87
C ALA A 240 -7.48 -31.48 -4.44
N ASN A 241 -7.54 -30.78 -5.58
CA ASN A 241 -6.39 -30.10 -6.15
C ASN A 241 -5.95 -28.87 -5.34
N ASP A 242 -6.92 -28.07 -4.84
CA ASP A 242 -6.63 -26.93 -3.98
C ASP A 242 -5.94 -27.39 -2.67
N THR A 243 -6.39 -28.49 -2.08
CA THR A 243 -5.74 -29.09 -0.89
C THR A 243 -4.29 -29.50 -1.20
N ARG A 244 -4.03 -30.17 -2.32
CA ARG A 244 -2.67 -30.56 -2.75
C ARG A 244 -1.75 -29.36 -2.97
N ILE A 245 -2.28 -28.26 -3.50
CA ILE A 245 -1.53 -27.01 -3.68
C ILE A 245 -1.14 -26.45 -2.30
N VAL A 246 -2.09 -26.38 -1.36
CA VAL A 246 -1.83 -25.90 0.01
C VAL A 246 -0.81 -26.78 0.74
N GLU A 247 -0.92 -28.10 0.64
CA GLU A 247 0.05 -29.05 1.21
C GLU A 247 1.45 -28.85 0.62
N THR A 248 1.54 -28.64 -0.70
CA THR A 248 2.82 -28.38 -1.38
C THR A 248 3.46 -27.10 -0.87
N VAL A 249 2.65 -26.04 -0.69
CA VAL A 249 3.11 -24.77 -0.13
C VAL A 249 3.52 -24.92 1.34
N ASP A 250 2.74 -25.61 2.18
CA ASP A 250 3.08 -25.86 3.59
C ASP A 250 4.41 -26.60 3.72
N ARG A 251 4.60 -27.67 2.93
CA ARG A 251 5.86 -28.41 2.88
C ARG A 251 7.04 -27.50 2.51
N LEU A 252 6.91 -26.69 1.47
CA LEU A 252 7.95 -25.75 1.06
C LEU A 252 8.25 -24.69 2.13
N MET A 253 7.22 -24.19 2.82
CA MET A 253 7.40 -23.24 3.91
C MET A 253 8.19 -23.85 5.06
N ARG A 254 7.90 -25.10 5.46
CA ARG A 254 8.56 -25.78 6.57
C ARG A 254 9.98 -26.22 6.23
N GLU A 255 10.17 -26.91 5.11
CA GLU A 255 11.47 -27.49 4.73
C GLU A 255 12.50 -26.43 4.37
N LYS A 256 12.10 -25.43 3.57
CA LYS A 256 13.02 -24.39 3.08
C LYS A 256 12.97 -23.11 3.90
N GLN A 257 12.16 -23.06 4.96
CA GLN A 257 11.96 -21.89 5.81
C GLN A 257 11.70 -20.59 5.02
N LEU A 258 10.96 -20.68 3.91
CA LEU A 258 10.77 -19.54 2.98
C LEU A 258 10.14 -18.32 3.66
N PHE A 259 9.36 -18.53 4.72
CA PHE A 259 8.75 -17.47 5.51
C PHE A 259 9.78 -16.53 6.17
N ARG A 260 11.03 -16.97 6.38
CA ARG A 260 12.10 -16.13 6.94
C ARG A 260 12.64 -15.10 5.95
N ASP A 261 12.43 -15.29 4.65
CA ASP A 261 12.81 -14.34 3.61
C ASP A 261 11.90 -13.10 3.71
N PRO A 262 12.43 -11.92 4.11
CA PRO A 262 11.62 -10.71 4.22
C PRO A 262 11.18 -10.16 2.86
N ASP A 263 11.87 -10.55 1.78
CA ASP A 263 11.59 -10.16 0.40
C ASP A 263 10.73 -11.20 -0.34
N LEU A 264 10.12 -12.14 0.38
CA LEU A 264 9.24 -13.13 -0.23
C LEU A 264 8.04 -12.45 -0.90
N THR A 265 7.87 -12.72 -2.19
CA THR A 265 6.72 -12.30 -2.99
C THR A 265 5.92 -13.54 -3.43
N LEU A 266 4.65 -13.35 -3.79
CA LEU A 266 3.83 -14.46 -4.32
C LEU A 266 4.47 -15.04 -5.59
N ASN A 267 5.04 -14.20 -6.47
CA ASN A 267 5.72 -14.66 -7.68
C ASN A 267 7.01 -15.44 -7.39
N ARG A 268 7.71 -15.17 -6.28
CA ARG A 268 8.85 -15.98 -5.83
C ARG A 268 8.37 -17.34 -5.28
N LEU A 269 7.29 -17.34 -4.50
CA LEU A 269 6.68 -18.57 -3.99
C LEU A 269 6.19 -19.46 -5.14
N ALA A 270 5.47 -18.90 -6.11
CA ALA A 270 4.99 -19.58 -7.30
C ALA A 270 6.11 -20.28 -8.08
N ARG A 271 7.22 -19.58 -8.32
CA ARG A 271 8.39 -20.14 -9.00
C ARG A 271 9.02 -21.29 -8.20
N ARG A 272 9.14 -21.16 -6.88
CA ARG A 272 9.69 -22.23 -6.01
C ARG A 272 8.77 -23.44 -5.91
N ALA A 273 7.45 -23.22 -6.01
CA ALA A 273 6.44 -24.27 -5.97
C ALA A 273 6.17 -24.90 -7.35
N ALA A 274 6.66 -24.31 -8.45
CA ALA A 274 6.30 -24.65 -9.82
C ALA A 274 4.77 -24.62 -10.07
N ILE A 275 4.06 -23.74 -9.36
CA ILE A 275 2.60 -23.57 -9.46
C ILE A 275 2.31 -22.09 -9.75
N PRO A 276 1.41 -21.75 -10.69
CA PRO A 276 1.06 -20.37 -10.98
C PRO A 276 0.57 -19.60 -9.73
N SER A 277 1.02 -18.35 -9.55
CA SER A 277 0.65 -17.45 -8.44
C SER A 277 -0.86 -17.40 -8.18
N ARG A 278 -1.65 -17.35 -9.26
CA ARG A 278 -3.12 -17.30 -9.19
C ARG A 278 -3.73 -18.58 -8.63
N GLN A 279 -3.15 -19.74 -8.94
CA GLN A 279 -3.62 -21.03 -8.38
C GLN A 279 -3.26 -21.13 -6.90
N ILE A 280 -2.06 -20.69 -6.50
CA ILE A 280 -1.66 -20.65 -5.09
C ILE A 280 -2.61 -19.75 -4.27
N SER A 281 -2.84 -18.52 -4.73
CA SER A 281 -3.74 -17.58 -4.04
C SER A 281 -5.17 -18.13 -3.96
N ALA A 282 -5.72 -18.66 -5.07
CA ALA A 282 -7.06 -19.23 -5.07
C ALA A 282 -7.18 -20.44 -4.12
N ALA A 283 -6.20 -21.34 -4.12
CA ALA A 283 -6.20 -22.51 -3.25
C ALA A 283 -6.13 -22.11 -1.77
N ILE A 284 -5.20 -21.21 -1.40
CA ILE A 284 -5.08 -20.71 -0.02
C ILE A 284 -6.35 -19.98 0.41
N ASN A 285 -6.95 -19.18 -0.49
CA ASN A 285 -8.18 -18.46 -0.16
C ASN A 285 -9.36 -19.41 0.08
N ARG A 286 -9.55 -20.43 -0.77
CA ARG A 286 -10.65 -21.40 -0.64
C ARG A 286 -10.49 -22.34 0.55
N VAL A 287 -9.28 -22.86 0.76
CA VAL A 287 -9.00 -23.87 1.79
C VAL A 287 -8.80 -23.22 3.16
N CYS A 288 -8.06 -22.11 3.22
CA CYS A 288 -7.68 -21.47 4.49
C CYS A 288 -8.50 -20.21 4.82
N GLY A 289 -9.37 -19.75 3.92
CA GLY A 289 -10.25 -18.59 4.15
C GLY A 289 -9.51 -17.25 4.28
N ARG A 290 -8.28 -17.16 3.77
CA ARG A 290 -7.36 -16.02 3.99
C ARG A 290 -6.45 -15.78 2.80
N ASN A 291 -5.75 -14.64 2.76
CA ASN A 291 -4.80 -14.34 1.68
C ASN A 291 -3.41 -14.96 1.95
N VAL A 292 -2.54 -14.99 0.92
CA VAL A 292 -1.23 -15.64 1.02
C VAL A 292 -0.32 -14.97 2.06
N SER A 293 -0.39 -13.64 2.20
CA SER A 293 0.39 -12.91 3.21
C SER A 293 0.03 -13.33 4.64
N GLN A 294 -1.26 -13.46 4.93
CA GLN A 294 -1.74 -13.94 6.23
C GLN A 294 -1.28 -15.36 6.51
N ALA A 295 -1.36 -16.25 5.51
CA ALA A 295 -0.87 -17.61 5.64
C ALA A 295 0.64 -17.66 5.94
N VAL A 296 1.46 -16.84 5.27
CA VAL A 296 2.90 -16.75 5.54
C VAL A 296 3.20 -16.18 6.92
N ASN A 297 2.49 -15.13 7.34
CA ASN A 297 2.71 -14.50 8.64
C ASN A 297 2.43 -15.47 9.80
N GLU A 298 1.58 -16.48 9.64
CA GLU A 298 1.39 -17.51 10.66
C GLU A 298 2.65 -18.35 10.89
N TYR A 299 3.36 -18.76 9.83
CA TYR A 299 4.65 -19.44 10.01
C TYR A 299 5.68 -18.52 10.68
N ARG A 300 5.69 -17.23 10.31
CA ARG A 300 6.57 -16.23 10.93
C ARG A 300 6.29 -16.07 12.43
N ILE A 301 5.02 -15.95 12.81
CA ILE A 301 4.61 -15.81 14.22
C ILE A 301 4.84 -17.10 15.00
N GLU A 302 4.60 -18.28 14.42
CA GLU A 302 4.95 -19.55 15.06
C GLU A 302 6.47 -19.67 15.33
N GLN A 303 7.31 -19.24 14.38
CA GLN A 303 8.75 -19.16 14.61
C GLN A 303 9.09 -18.14 15.72
N ALA A 304 8.46 -16.98 15.71
CA ALA A 304 8.68 -15.97 16.74
C ALA A 304 8.27 -16.47 18.14
N LYS A 305 7.14 -17.17 18.27
CA LYS A 305 6.70 -17.81 19.53
C LYS A 305 7.73 -18.79 20.06
N ARG A 306 8.29 -19.64 19.17
CA ARG A 306 9.36 -20.59 19.53
C ARG A 306 10.62 -19.88 20.03
N LEU A 307 11.06 -18.82 19.35
CA LEU A 307 12.22 -18.05 19.76
C LEU A 307 11.96 -17.29 21.07
N LEU A 308 10.76 -16.76 21.28
CA LEU A 308 10.38 -16.06 22.51
C LEU A 308 10.36 -16.98 23.74
N ALA A 309 9.94 -18.24 23.57
CA ALA A 309 9.87 -19.21 24.66
C ALA A 309 11.23 -19.84 24.99
N ASN A 310 12.09 -20.01 23.97
CA ASN A 310 13.32 -20.81 24.09
C ASN A 310 14.62 -19.97 24.06
N SER A 311 14.55 -18.64 23.96
CA SER A 311 15.74 -17.79 23.93
C SER A 311 15.53 -16.45 24.64
N ASP A 312 16.64 -15.86 25.09
CA ASP A 312 16.66 -14.52 25.67
C ASP A 312 16.99 -13.42 24.63
N LEU A 313 16.95 -13.77 23.33
CA LEU A 313 17.23 -12.83 22.25
C LEU A 313 16.36 -11.58 22.33
N PRO A 314 16.84 -10.38 21.96
CA PRO A 314 15.99 -9.20 21.90
C PRO A 314 14.78 -9.40 20.97
N ILE A 315 13.60 -8.88 21.35
CA ILE A 315 12.37 -9.02 20.54
C ILE A 315 12.57 -8.51 19.11
N THR A 316 13.34 -7.44 18.94
CA THR A 316 13.70 -6.89 17.63
C THR A 316 14.51 -7.89 16.78
N THR A 317 15.42 -8.64 17.39
CA THR A 317 16.19 -9.69 16.70
C THR A 317 15.27 -10.83 16.27
N ILE A 318 14.39 -11.29 17.18
CA ILE A 318 13.40 -12.34 16.89
C ILE A 318 12.46 -11.94 15.74
N MET A 319 12.02 -10.67 15.74
CA MET A 319 11.22 -10.12 14.66
C MET A 319 11.90 -10.28 13.29
N PHE A 320 13.18 -9.88 13.20
CA PHE A 320 13.93 -9.99 11.96
C PHE A 320 14.20 -11.46 11.58
N GLU A 321 14.53 -12.32 12.54
CA GLU A 321 14.75 -13.75 12.29
C GLU A 321 13.50 -14.50 11.83
N ALA A 322 12.32 -14.06 12.29
CA ALA A 322 11.03 -14.53 11.85
C ALA A 322 10.65 -14.01 10.45
N GLY A 323 11.42 -13.10 9.85
CA GLY A 323 11.21 -12.57 8.50
C GLY A 323 10.34 -11.31 8.43
N PHE A 324 10.14 -10.60 9.56
CA PHE A 324 9.49 -9.29 9.56
C PHE A 324 10.50 -8.15 9.42
N GLN A 325 10.18 -7.14 8.60
CA GLN A 325 11.03 -5.94 8.44
C GLN A 325 10.64 -4.78 9.35
N THR A 326 9.42 -4.77 9.87
CA THR A 326 8.90 -3.63 10.65
C THR A 326 8.22 -4.08 11.93
N LYS A 327 8.52 -3.39 13.03
CA LYS A 327 7.96 -3.65 14.37
C LYS A 327 6.43 -3.53 14.39
N SER A 328 5.89 -2.54 13.69
CA SER A 328 4.44 -2.35 13.58
C SER A 328 3.72 -3.54 12.93
N ASN A 329 4.30 -4.12 11.87
CA ASN A 329 3.72 -5.31 11.24
C ASN A 329 3.80 -6.52 12.17
N PHE A 330 4.98 -6.76 12.75
CA PHE A 330 5.21 -7.86 13.68
C PHE A 330 4.26 -7.82 14.86
N ASN A 331 4.21 -6.71 15.59
CA ASN A 331 3.35 -6.58 16.77
C ASN A 331 1.87 -6.77 16.43
N ARG A 332 1.41 -6.22 15.30
CA ARG A 332 0.01 -6.37 14.85
C ARG A 332 -0.32 -7.83 14.54
N GLU A 333 0.51 -8.52 13.76
CA GLU A 333 0.25 -9.92 13.40
C GLU A 333 0.44 -10.86 14.58
N PHE A 334 1.39 -10.58 15.47
CA PHE A 334 1.58 -11.32 16.71
C PHE A 334 0.32 -11.22 17.56
N LEU A 335 -0.13 -9.99 17.88
CA LEU A 335 -1.34 -9.76 18.66
C LEU A 335 -2.58 -10.40 18.01
N ARG A 336 -2.74 -10.27 16.68
CA ARG A 336 -3.86 -10.87 15.95
C ARG A 336 -3.91 -12.39 16.09
N LEU A 337 -2.76 -13.06 16.15
CA LEU A 337 -2.68 -14.53 16.18
C LEU A 337 -2.58 -15.11 17.59
N THR A 338 -2.00 -14.39 18.54
CA THR A 338 -1.78 -14.88 19.91
C THR A 338 -2.71 -14.26 20.94
N GLY A 339 -3.36 -13.13 20.62
CA GLY A 339 -4.15 -12.34 21.57
C GLY A 339 -3.32 -11.54 22.58
N THR A 340 -1.99 -11.62 22.55
CA THR A 340 -1.08 -10.98 23.52
C THR A 340 0.09 -10.29 22.83
N SER A 341 0.76 -9.36 23.51
CA SER A 341 1.98 -8.74 22.98
C SER A 341 3.17 -9.72 22.99
N PRO A 342 4.19 -9.54 22.13
CA PRO A 342 5.41 -10.37 22.18
C PRO A 342 6.12 -10.35 23.54
N SER A 343 6.08 -9.20 24.23
CA SER A 343 6.67 -9.01 25.56
C SER A 343 5.92 -9.81 26.63
N ASP A 344 4.59 -9.72 26.62
CA ASP A 344 3.75 -10.45 27.58
C ASP A 344 3.79 -11.95 27.32
N TYR A 345 3.81 -12.35 26.04
CA TYR A 345 4.01 -13.75 25.65
C TYR A 345 5.31 -14.31 26.22
N ARG A 346 6.43 -13.58 26.09
CA ARG A 346 7.72 -13.99 26.69
C ARG A 346 7.60 -14.14 28.20
N ARG A 347 7.05 -13.13 28.90
CA ARG A 347 6.90 -13.14 30.36
C ARG A 347 6.13 -14.38 30.83
N SER A 348 5.01 -14.69 30.17
CA SER A 348 4.20 -15.87 30.48
C SER A 348 4.94 -17.20 30.23
N SER A 349 5.70 -17.29 29.14
CA SER A 349 6.46 -18.50 28.82
C SER A 349 7.62 -18.77 29.80
N THR A 350 8.28 -17.71 30.28
CA THR A 350 9.35 -17.84 31.28
C THR A 350 8.80 -18.25 32.65
N GLN A 351 7.62 -17.76 33.02
CA GLN A 351 6.97 -18.14 34.28
C GLN A 351 6.59 -19.62 34.30
N ASN A 352 5.97 -20.14 33.24
CA ASN A 352 5.67 -21.57 33.10
C ASN A 352 6.92 -22.47 33.15
N ARG A 353 8.06 -22.00 32.62
CA ARG A 353 9.34 -22.72 32.68
C ARG A 353 9.89 -22.81 34.10
N ASN A 354 9.78 -21.73 34.87
CA ASN A 354 10.26 -21.69 36.25
C ASN A 354 9.36 -22.53 37.19
N GLU A 355 8.05 -22.56 36.97
CA GLU A 355 7.12 -23.38 37.75
C GLU A 355 7.27 -24.89 37.46
N SER A 356 7.45 -25.28 36.19
CA SER A 356 7.75 -26.70 35.84
C SER A 356 9.12 -27.18 36.32
N GLY A 357 10.11 -26.27 36.37
CA GLY A 357 11.43 -26.55 36.94
C GLY A 357 11.40 -26.71 38.47
N ALA A 358 10.55 -25.96 39.17
CA ALA A 358 10.42 -26.02 40.63
C ALA A 358 9.75 -27.31 41.12
N ILE A 359 8.75 -27.84 40.40
CA ILE A 359 8.03 -29.07 40.76
C ILE A 359 8.93 -30.32 40.64
N SER A 360 10.02 -30.26 39.86
CA SER A 360 10.94 -31.38 39.66
C SER A 360 12.03 -31.52 40.74
N VAL A 361 12.12 -30.59 41.70
CA VAL A 361 13.19 -30.56 42.72
C VAL A 361 12.74 -31.11 44.09
N GLU A 362 11.47 -31.46 44.27
CA GLU A 362 10.94 -31.85 45.59
C GLU A 362 10.63 -33.37 45.70
N SER A 363 11.58 -34.16 46.23
CA SER A 363 11.33 -35.48 46.85
C SER A 363 12.57 -36.03 47.60
N PRO A 364 12.44 -36.86 48.67
CA PRO A 364 11.46 -36.87 49.77
C PRO A 364 12.13 -36.63 51.15
N ALA A 365 11.30 -36.36 52.16
CA ALA A 365 11.70 -36.12 53.55
C ALA A 365 12.54 -37.27 54.16
N PRO A 366 13.51 -36.98 55.06
CA PRO A 366 14.23 -38.02 55.78
C PRO A 366 13.32 -38.58 56.88
N GLY A 367 13.03 -39.87 56.76
CA GLY A 367 12.31 -40.66 57.75
C GLY A 367 13.06 -40.70 59.08
N THR A 368 12.28 -40.49 60.13
CA THR A 368 12.59 -40.71 61.54
C THR A 368 13.18 -42.10 61.81
N ARG A 369 14.29 -42.15 62.55
CA ARG A 369 14.55 -43.17 63.56
C ARG A 369 15.26 -42.57 64.76
#